data_AF-A0A2J4PE91-F1
#
_entry.id   AF-A0A2J4PE91-F1
#
_cell.length_a   1.000
_cell.length_b   1.000
_cell.length_c   1.000
_cell.angle_alpha   90.00
_cell.angle_beta   90.00
_cell.angle_gamma   90.00
#
_symmetry.space_group_name_H-M   'P 1'
#
loop_
_entity.id
_entity.type
_entity.pdbx_description
1 polymer ?
#
loop_
_entity_poly.entity_id
_entity_poly.type
_entity_poly.pdbx_seq_one_letter_code
_entity_poly.pdbx_strand_id
1 'polypeptide(L)'
;MPTPEKRLRLMQLASSSLPVGGYSWSQGLEWAVEAGWVADTAAFERWQLRQMEQSFFTVDLPLFARLYRACEAGDLACARRWTAYLLACRETRELRD
;
A
#
# COMPACT_ATOMS: atom_id res chain seq x y z
N MET A 1 10.36 -5.01 22.53
CA MET A 1 9.19 -4.19 22.18
C MET A 1 9.63 -2.76 21.87
N PRO A 2 9.01 -2.04 20.93
CA PRO A 2 9.36 -0.65 20.64
C PRO A 2 9.13 0.24 21.88
N THR A 3 9.97 1.26 22.03
CA THR A 3 9.84 2.27 23.09
C THR A 3 8.49 3.00 22.98
N PRO A 4 7.96 3.58 24.08
CA PRO A 4 6.71 4.34 24.05
C PRO A 4 6.69 5.41 22.94
N GLU A 5 7.80 6.12 22.77
CA GLU A 5 7.97 7.13 21.71
C GLU A 5 7.82 6.53 20.31
N LYS A 6 8.51 5.42 20.02
CA LYS A 6 8.40 4.71 18.73
C LYS A 6 6.98 4.23 18.48
N ARG A 7 6.28 3.75 19.51
CA ARG A 7 4.88 3.32 19.41
C ARG A 7 3.95 4.48 19.07
N LEU A 8 4.14 5.64 19.71
CA LEU A 8 3.36 6.85 19.39
C LEU A 8 3.61 7.32 17.95
N ARG A 9 4.86 7.25 17.46
CA ARG A 9 5.16 7.55 16.06
C ARG A 9 4.48 6.58 15.09
N LEU A 10 4.48 5.28 15.40
CA LEU A 10 3.75 4.29 14.59
C LEU A 10 2.24 4.56 14.60
N MET A 11 1.64 4.92 15.74
CA MET A 11 0.24 5.29 15.82
C MET A 11 -0.09 6.55 15.02
N GLN A 12 0.79 7.55 15.04
CA GLN A 12 0.65 8.75 14.21
C GLN A 12 0.66 8.40 12.71
N LEU A 13 1.56 7.51 12.29
CA LEU A 13 1.65 7.06 10.89
C LEU A 13 0.48 6.17 10.45
N ALA A 14 -0.11 5.38 11.36
CA ALA A 14 -1.23 4.50 11.07
C ALA A 14 -2.61 5.19 11.18
N SER A 15 -2.65 6.48 11.56
CA SER A 15 -3.90 7.21 11.75
C SER A 15 -4.58 7.53 10.43
N SER A 16 -5.90 7.36 10.36
CA SER A 16 -6.73 7.82 9.23
C SER A 16 -6.78 9.35 9.10
N SER A 17 -6.35 10.09 10.13
CA SER A 17 -6.25 11.54 10.11
C SER A 17 -4.93 12.05 9.52
N LEU A 18 -4.03 11.15 9.07
CA LEU A 18 -2.78 11.54 8.41
C LEU A 18 -3.10 12.22 7.06
N PRO A 19 -2.64 13.48 6.82
CA PRO A 19 -3.04 14.27 5.67
C PRO A 19 -2.23 13.91 4.41
N VAL A 20 -2.28 12.64 4.01
CA VAL A 20 -1.59 12.10 2.83
C VAL A 20 -2.53 11.72 1.68
N GLY A 21 -3.85 11.88 1.88
CA GLY A 21 -4.87 11.56 0.87
C GLY A 21 -5.40 10.12 0.97
N GLY A 22 -6.06 9.67 -0.09
CA GLY A 22 -6.65 8.32 -0.17
C GLY A 22 -5.62 7.20 -0.10
N TYR A 23 -6.09 5.97 0.14
CA TYR A 23 -5.23 4.79 0.12
C TYR A 23 -5.21 4.15 -1.28
N SER A 24 -4.09 3.53 -1.65
CA SER A 24 -3.96 2.82 -2.92
C SER A 24 -5.05 1.74 -3.07
N TRP A 25 -5.55 1.56 -4.30
CA TRP A 25 -6.52 0.52 -4.70
C TRP A 25 -8.01 0.78 -4.39
N SER A 26 -8.38 2.00 -3.97
CA SER A 26 -9.81 2.37 -3.76
C SER A 26 -10.65 2.29 -5.04
N GLN A 27 -10.05 2.58 -6.21
CA GLN A 27 -10.75 2.60 -7.51
C GLN A 27 -11.32 1.23 -7.92
N GLY A 28 -10.71 0.13 -7.46
CA GLY A 28 -11.22 -1.21 -7.76
C GLY A 28 -12.52 -1.54 -7.02
N LEU A 29 -12.76 -0.92 -5.86
CA LEU A 29 -13.91 -1.22 -5.02
C LEU A 29 -15.19 -0.62 -5.61
N GLU A 30 -15.13 0.62 -6.10
CA GLU A 30 -16.27 1.30 -6.72
C GLU A 30 -16.83 0.47 -7.88
N TRP A 31 -15.96 0.05 -8.79
CA TRP A 31 -16.33 -0.84 -9.90
C TRP A 31 -16.88 -2.19 -9.42
N ALA A 32 -16.25 -2.81 -8.40
CA ALA A 32 -16.70 -4.10 -7.89
C ALA A 32 -18.09 -4.04 -7.25
N VAL A 33 -18.47 -2.90 -6.66
CA VAL A 33 -19.83 -2.66 -6.16
C VAL A 33 -20.80 -2.46 -7.33
N GLU A 34 -20.46 -1.62 -8.31
CA GLU A 34 -21.31 -1.38 -9.49
C GLU A 34 -21.56 -2.64 -10.32
N ALA A 35 -20.55 -3.50 -10.43
CA ALA A 35 -20.65 -4.80 -11.10
C ALA A 35 -21.42 -5.87 -10.29
N GLY A 36 -21.81 -5.57 -9.04
CA GLY A 36 -22.52 -6.48 -8.15
C GLY A 36 -21.64 -7.56 -7.50
N TRP A 37 -20.31 -7.44 -7.56
CA TRP A 37 -19.39 -8.42 -6.97
C TRP A 37 -19.28 -8.27 -5.44
N VAL A 38 -19.54 -7.06 -4.94
CA VAL A 38 -19.55 -6.71 -3.52
C VAL A 38 -20.96 -6.28 -3.12
N ALA A 39 -21.82 -7.25 -2.83
CA ALA A 39 -23.23 -7.01 -2.48
C ALA A 39 -23.48 -7.01 -0.96
N ASP A 40 -22.55 -7.56 -0.17
CA ASP A 40 -22.65 -7.70 1.28
C ASP A 40 -21.26 -7.71 1.94
N THR A 41 -21.24 -7.73 3.28
CA THR A 41 -20.00 -7.71 4.08
C THR A 41 -19.10 -8.92 3.79
N ALA A 42 -19.67 -10.11 3.56
CA ALA A 42 -18.88 -11.31 3.31
C ALA A 42 -18.25 -11.28 1.90
N ALA A 43 -18.96 -10.72 0.93
CA ALA A 43 -18.45 -10.46 -0.42
C ALA A 43 -17.34 -9.41 -0.39
N PHE A 44 -17.51 -8.35 0.40
CA PHE A 44 -16.46 -7.34 0.63
C PHE A 44 -15.21 -7.96 1.25
N GLU A 45 -15.34 -8.77 2.30
CA GLU A 45 -14.21 -9.45 2.94
C GLU A 45 -13.42 -10.31 1.93
N ARG A 46 -14.12 -11.14 1.14
CA ARG A 46 -13.48 -11.95 0.10
C ARG A 46 -12.76 -11.11 -0.95
N TRP A 47 -13.40 -10.03 -1.41
CA TRP A 47 -12.80 -9.12 -2.37
C TRP A 47 -11.55 -8.44 -1.79
N GLN A 48 -11.63 -7.93 -0.56
CA GLN A 48 -10.54 -7.24 0.11
C GLN A 48 -9.35 -8.17 0.38
N LEU A 49 -9.58 -9.41 0.79
CA LEU A 49 -8.53 -10.41 0.96
C LEU A 49 -7.80 -10.68 -0.35
N ARG A 50 -8.53 -10.81 -1.47
CA ARG A 50 -7.92 -10.96 -2.80
C ARG A 50 -7.06 -9.76 -3.17
N GLN A 51 -7.54 -8.54 -2.93
CA GLN A 51 -6.74 -7.34 -3.18
C GLN A 51 -5.45 -7.32 -2.33
N MET A 52 -5.54 -7.72 -1.05
CA MET A 52 -4.36 -7.80 -0.19
C MET A 52 -3.35 -8.84 -0.70
N GLU A 53 -3.81 -10.04 -1.05
CA GLU A 53 -2.97 -11.14 -1.52
C GLU A 53 -2.34 -10.87 -2.89
N GLN A 54 -3.09 -10.26 -3.81
CA GLN A 54 -2.65 -10.10 -5.20
C GLN A 54 -1.92 -8.78 -5.46
N SER A 55 -2.12 -7.76 -4.62
CA SER A 55 -1.51 -6.44 -4.80
C SER A 55 -0.62 -6.04 -3.63
N PHE A 56 -1.19 -5.90 -2.43
CA PHE A 56 -0.44 -5.35 -1.28
C PHE A 56 0.74 -6.24 -0.86
N PHE A 57 0.53 -7.56 -0.80
CA PHE A 57 1.58 -8.51 -0.41
C PHE A 57 2.57 -8.83 -1.52
N THR A 58 2.28 -8.53 -2.78
CA THR A 58 3.14 -8.81 -3.94
C THR A 58 3.94 -7.60 -4.40
N VAL A 59 3.43 -6.39 -4.18
CA VAL A 59 4.04 -5.12 -4.63
C VAL A 59 4.42 -4.25 -3.44
N ASP A 60 3.42 -3.71 -2.73
CA ASP A 60 3.60 -2.64 -1.74
C ASP A 60 4.49 -3.07 -0.57
N LEU A 61 4.14 -4.14 0.13
CA LEU A 61 4.87 -4.61 1.31
C LEU A 61 6.29 -5.09 0.97
N PRO A 62 6.53 -5.91 -0.09
CA PRO A 62 7.88 -6.31 -0.46
C PRO A 62 8.76 -5.15 -0.91
N LEU A 63 8.21 -4.13 -1.59
CA LEU A 63 8.99 -2.98 -2.05
C LEU A 63 9.26 -2.01 -0.89
N PHE A 64 8.32 -1.82 0.03
CA PHE A 64 8.56 -1.09 1.28
C PHE A 64 9.71 -1.71 2.08
N ALA A 65 9.75 -3.04 2.23
CA ALA A 65 10.83 -3.73 2.91
C ALA A 65 12.20 -3.55 2.23
N ARG A 66 12.23 -3.53 0.88
CA ARG A 66 13.46 -3.27 0.10
C ARG A 66 13.95 -1.83 0.27
N LEU A 67 13.02 -0.87 0.24
CA LEU A 67 13.33 0.54 0.47
C LEU A 67 13.85 0.78 1.88
N TYR A 68 13.21 0.18 2.90
CA TYR A 68 13.67 0.25 4.28
C TYR A 68 15.12 -0.25 4.43
N ARG A 69 15.44 -1.42 3.85
CA ARG A 69 16.80 -1.98 3.87
C ARG A 69 17.81 -1.11 3.10
N ALA A 70 17.42 -0.53 1.97
CA ALA A 70 18.28 0.39 1.22
C ALA A 70 18.61 1.64 2.04
N CYS A 71 17.63 2.18 2.78
CA CYS A 71 17.84 3.28 3.71
C CYS A 71 18.77 2.90 4.86
N GLU A 72 18.59 1.71 5.46
CA GLU A 72 19.50 1.21 6.51
C GLU A 72 20.95 1.08 6.03
N ALA A 73 21.15 0.69 4.77
CA ALA A 73 22.47 0.57 4.15
C ALA A 73 23.03 1.90 3.61
N GLY A 74 22.24 2.99 3.62
CA GLY A 74 22.62 4.25 2.98
C GLY A 74 22.72 4.20 1.46
N ASP A 75 22.16 3.16 0.80
CA ASP A 75 22.26 2.93 -0.64
C ASP A 75 21.11 3.62 -1.39
N LEU A 76 21.30 4.92 -1.66
CA LEU A 76 20.34 5.73 -2.39
C LEU A 76 20.12 5.23 -3.83
N ALA A 77 21.13 4.63 -4.45
CA ALA A 77 21.00 4.09 -5.80
C ALA A 77 20.04 2.89 -5.82
N CYS A 78 20.14 2.00 -4.83
CA CYS A 78 19.21 0.90 -4.64
C CYS A 78 17.80 1.39 -4.32
N ALA A 79 17.67 2.40 -3.45
CA ALA A 79 16.37 2.99 -3.15
C ALA A 79 15.68 3.53 -4.43
N ARG A 80 16.42 4.31 -5.25
CA ARG A 80 15.90 4.84 -6.53
C ARG A 80 15.45 3.74 -7.49
N ARG A 81 16.19 2.64 -7.59
CA ARG A 81 15.81 1.49 -8.45
C ARG A 81 14.48 0.88 -8.00
N TRP A 82 14.30 0.65 -6.71
CA TRP A 82 13.05 0.06 -6.19
C TRP A 82 11.87 1.03 -6.28
N THR A 83 12.10 2.33 -6.10
CA THR A 83 11.07 3.35 -6.34
C THR A 83 10.63 3.37 -7.81
N ALA A 84 11.57 3.30 -8.75
CA ALA A 84 11.23 3.24 -10.18
C ALA A 84 10.42 1.98 -10.52
N TYR A 85 10.78 0.83 -9.93
CA TYR A 85 10.02 -0.41 -10.09
C TYR A 85 8.61 -0.31 -9.49
N LEU A 86 8.47 0.32 -8.30
CA LEU A 86 7.17 0.57 -7.68
C LEU A 86 6.26 1.40 -8.60
N LEU A 87 6.78 2.47 -9.19
CA LEU A 87 6.02 3.29 -10.14
C LEU A 87 5.62 2.51 -11.39
N ALA A 88 6.50 1.64 -11.90
CA ALA A 88 6.16 0.76 -13.03
C ALA A 88 5.02 -0.22 -12.69
N CYS A 89 4.96 -0.71 -11.44
CA CYS A 89 3.89 -1.58 -10.96
C CYS A 89 2.53 -0.88 -10.78
N ARG A 90 2.45 0.44 -10.89
CA ARG A 90 1.17 1.18 -10.84
C ARG A 90 0.44 1.20 -12.18
N GLU A 91 1.02 0.63 -13.23
CA GLU A 91 0.42 0.36 -14.54
C GLU A 91 -0.13 1.61 -15.26
N THR A 92 -1.28 2.13 -14.83
CA THR A 92 -1.92 3.30 -15.42
C THR A 92 -1.18 4.59 -15.06
N ARG A 93 -1.41 5.63 -15.85
CA ARG A 93 -0.86 6.98 -15.55
C ARG A 93 -1.53 7.57 -14.32
N GLU A 94 -2.85 7.39 -14.18
CA GLU A 94 -3.63 7.90 -13.07
C GLU A 94 -3.19 7.33 -11.71
N LEU A 95 -2.73 6.08 -11.67
CA LEU A 95 -2.20 5.48 -10.44
C LEU A 95 -0.73 5.84 -10.15
N ARG A 96 -0.06 6.55 -11.08
CA ARG A 96 1.33 7.02 -10.93
C ARG A 96 1.42 8.49 -10.54
N ASP A 97 0.46 9.30 -11.00
CA ASP A 97 0.40 10.75 -10.81
C ASP A 97 -0.19 11.09 -9.41
#